data_AF-A0A6L8W6U2-F1
#
_entry.id   AF-A0A6L8W6U2-F1
#
_cell.length_a   1.000
_cell.length_b   1.000
_cell.length_c   1.000
_cell.angle_alpha   90.00
_cell.angle_beta   90.00
_cell.angle_gamma   90.00
#
_symmetry.space_group_name_H-M   'P 1'
#
loop_
_entity.id
_entity.type
_entity.pdbx_description
1 polymer ?
#
loop_
_entity_poly.entity_id
_entity_poly.type
_entity_poly.pdbx_seq_one_letter_code
_entity_poly.pdbx_strand_id
1 'polypeptide(L)'
;MRETIDDNNELETGLNAASLSRIKLRRPKDTADPQRKVKSGDITDRLQALAEELEASKPANKASEPVFEKAAAETTSVNVKTKAKAPEKQVKKPSTAKKPAPATKKESSPTPKSVSAVPPRRSNWARPAASSGWQKKAATPDILSYWMEIREGNRYPTWQNLDTTKIGKHWPNCTLVYCDRAAGRLQLANGFTQEVRQVIQEGSPDQAYTSDIDFSPMVVDWVLSLARDVANTGKPTHGTEYFPSTSDEVPLRVIALPLSENQVDIDHVLCYVQKLG
;
A
#
# COMPACT_ATOMS: atom_id res chain seq x y z
N MET A 1 -31.47 2.07 -49.28
CA MET A 1 -31.96 3.43 -48.98
C MET A 1 -30.97 4.00 -47.97
N ARG A 2 -29.92 4.69 -48.44
CA ARG A 2 -29.75 6.17 -48.49
C ARG A 2 -29.80 6.79 -47.08
N GLU A 3 -28.63 7.01 -46.47
CA GLU A 3 -27.89 8.31 -46.32
C GLU A 3 -28.53 9.18 -45.22
N THR A 4 -27.81 9.63 -44.17
CA THR A 4 -26.88 10.79 -44.06
C THR A 4 -26.08 10.66 -42.74
N ILE A 5 -24.74 10.71 -42.63
CA ILE A 5 -23.76 11.82 -42.77
C ILE A 5 -24.23 13.14 -42.15
N ASP A 6 -23.68 13.48 -40.99
CA ASP A 6 -23.43 14.86 -40.54
C ASP A 6 -22.12 14.87 -39.74
N ASP A 7 -21.02 15.04 -40.47
CA ASP A 7 -19.73 15.54 -39.99
C ASP A 7 -19.72 17.08 -40.13
N ASN A 8 -18.90 17.73 -39.30
CA ASN A 8 -18.51 19.14 -39.28
C ASN A 8 -19.40 20.13 -38.51
N ASN A 9 -18.93 20.53 -37.32
CA ASN A 9 -18.58 21.94 -37.17
C ASN A 9 -17.30 22.13 -36.36
N GLU A 10 -16.28 22.56 -37.10
CA GLU A 10 -14.97 23.06 -36.69
C GLU A 10 -15.05 24.39 -35.92
N LEU A 11 -13.96 24.66 -35.16
CA LEU A 11 -13.45 26.00 -34.77
C LEU A 11 -14.35 26.77 -33.77
N GLU A 12 -13.90 27.56 -32.80
CA GLU A 12 -12.60 28.19 -32.55
C GLU A 12 -12.71 28.89 -31.18
N THR A 13 -11.56 29.20 -30.59
CA THR A 13 -11.35 30.33 -29.66
C THR A 13 -12.02 30.32 -28.28
N GLY A 14 -11.23 29.94 -27.26
CA GLY A 14 -11.55 30.22 -25.86
C GLY A 14 -10.36 30.11 -24.90
N LEU A 15 -9.14 30.37 -25.36
CA LEU A 15 -7.94 30.46 -24.50
C LEU A 15 -8.00 31.73 -23.64
N ASN A 16 -8.75 31.69 -22.54
CA ASN A 16 -8.67 32.69 -21.48
C ASN A 16 -7.45 32.43 -20.60
N ALA A 17 -6.27 32.77 -21.13
CA ALA A 17 -5.06 32.96 -20.35
C ALA A 17 -5.06 34.41 -19.82
N ALA A 18 -5.63 34.62 -18.62
CA ALA A 18 -5.52 35.89 -17.92
C ALA A 18 -5.17 35.66 -16.44
N SER A 19 -4.16 36.42 -15.99
CA SER A 19 -3.79 36.66 -14.59
C SER A 19 -2.82 35.68 -13.91
N LEU A 20 -1.60 35.57 -14.45
CA LEU A 20 -0.42 35.33 -13.62
C LEU A 20 0.07 36.66 -13.04
N SER A 21 -0.43 36.95 -11.84
CA SER A 21 -0.02 38.05 -10.99
C SER A 21 1.48 38.01 -10.71
N ARG A 22 2.14 39.14 -10.95
CA ARG A 22 3.57 39.44 -10.73
C ARG A 22 4.08 38.94 -9.37
N ILE A 23 4.80 37.82 -9.37
CA ILE A 23 5.64 37.41 -8.24
C ILE A 23 6.98 38.15 -8.36
N LYS A 24 7.18 39.17 -7.51
CA LYS A 24 8.46 39.88 -7.36
C LYS A 24 9.45 39.00 -6.60
N LEU A 25 10.29 38.26 -7.33
CA LEU A 25 11.48 37.61 -6.78
C LEU A 25 12.47 38.67 -6.27
N ARG A 26 12.64 38.74 -4.95
CA ARG A 26 13.75 39.47 -4.33
C ARG A 26 15.03 38.68 -4.56
N ARG A 27 15.99 39.26 -5.29
CA ARG A 27 17.36 38.75 -5.40
C ARG A 27 18.07 38.89 -4.04
N PRO A 28 18.63 37.81 -3.46
CA PRO A 28 19.64 37.96 -2.42
C PRO A 28 20.96 38.45 -3.03
N LYS A 29 21.56 39.37 -2.29
CA LYS A 29 22.80 40.09 -2.60
C LYS A 29 24.00 39.20 -2.28
N ASP A 30 24.96 39.19 -3.20
CA ASP A 30 26.21 38.43 -3.17
C ASP A 30 26.98 38.58 -1.84
N THR A 31 27.45 37.45 -1.33
CA THR A 31 28.65 37.36 -0.48
C THR A 31 29.62 36.39 -1.14
N ALA A 32 30.79 36.90 -1.48
CA ALA A 32 31.85 36.21 -2.18
C ALA A 32 32.65 35.28 -1.25
N ASP A 33 32.96 34.07 -1.72
CA ASP A 33 34.30 33.47 -1.57
C ASP A 33 34.52 32.39 -2.67
N PRO A 34 35.75 32.20 -3.19
CA PRO A 34 36.00 31.54 -4.48
C PRO A 34 36.43 30.06 -4.36
N GLN A 35 36.42 29.39 -5.53
CA GLN A 35 36.87 28.01 -5.87
C GLN A 35 35.77 26.93 -5.75
N ARG A 36 35.27 26.27 -6.80
CA ARG A 36 35.71 26.08 -8.20
C ARG A 36 34.49 26.20 -9.12
N LYS A 37 34.62 27.02 -10.17
CA LYS A 37 33.57 27.25 -11.19
C LYS A 37 33.51 26.06 -12.14
N VAL A 38 32.52 25.18 -11.96
CA VAL A 38 31.87 24.51 -13.10
C VAL A 38 30.66 25.37 -13.42
N LYS A 39 30.73 26.12 -14.52
CA LYS A 39 29.64 26.97 -15.00
C LYS A 39 28.40 26.09 -15.21
N SER A 40 27.42 26.25 -14.33
CA SER A 40 26.04 25.87 -14.56
C SER A 40 25.51 26.70 -15.73
N GLY A 41 25.59 26.17 -16.95
CA GLY A 41 25.21 26.88 -18.16
C GLY A 41 24.35 26.08 -19.10
N ASP A 42 24.57 24.77 -19.23
CA ASP A 42 23.81 23.97 -20.17
C ASP A 42 23.51 22.60 -19.56
N ILE A 43 22.23 22.27 -19.41
CA ILE A 43 21.81 20.93 -18.98
C ILE A 43 22.35 19.89 -19.97
N THR A 44 22.50 20.30 -21.23
CA THR A 44 23.08 19.54 -22.34
C THR A 44 24.52 19.09 -22.04
N ASP A 45 25.38 19.96 -21.51
CA ASP A 45 26.76 19.60 -21.14
C ASP A 45 26.81 18.60 -19.97
N ARG A 46 25.88 18.72 -19.02
CA ARG A 46 25.79 17.76 -17.90
C ARG A 46 25.33 16.38 -18.35
N LEU A 47 24.39 16.33 -19.30
CA LEU A 47 23.93 15.06 -19.88
C LEU A 47 25.01 14.41 -20.75
N GLN A 48 25.76 15.21 -21.51
CA GLN A 48 26.91 14.74 -22.28
C GLN A 48 27.99 14.13 -21.37
N ALA A 49 28.34 14.81 -20.28
CA ALA A 49 29.33 14.32 -19.32
C ALA A 49 28.91 13.00 -18.63
N LEU A 50 27.61 12.86 -18.30
CA LEU A 50 27.08 11.61 -17.72
C LEU A 50 27.04 10.46 -18.74
N ALA A 51 26.84 10.75 -20.03
CA ALA A 51 26.89 9.75 -21.09
C ALA A 51 28.32 9.21 -21.28
N GLU A 52 29.32 10.09 -21.27
CA GLU A 52 30.74 9.70 -21.36
C GLU A 52 31.19 8.86 -20.14
N GLU A 53 30.71 9.18 -18.94
CA GLU A 53 31.02 8.41 -17.73
C GLU A 53 30.39 7.00 -17.76
N LEU A 54 29.19 6.85 -18.34
CA LEU A 54 28.54 5.55 -18.53
C LEU A 54 29.23 4.66 -19.59
N GLU A 55 29.75 5.25 -20.66
CA GLU A 55 30.52 4.49 -21.66
C GLU A 55 31.88 4.04 -21.10
N ALA A 56 32.56 4.89 -20.32
CA ALA A 56 33.82 4.54 -19.66
C ALA A 56 33.65 3.47 -18.56
N SER A 57 32.47 3.40 -17.93
CA SER A 57 32.16 2.42 -16.88
C SER A 57 31.75 1.05 -17.43
N LYS A 58 31.62 0.88 -18.76
CA LYS A 58 31.24 -0.41 -19.34
C LYS A 58 32.41 -1.40 -19.21
N PRO A 59 32.34 -2.42 -18.32
CA PRO A 59 33.42 -3.38 -18.20
C PRO A 59 33.57 -4.09 -19.54
N ALA A 60 34.80 -4.15 -20.04
CA ALA A 60 35.18 -4.91 -21.22
C ALA A 60 34.85 -6.40 -20.99
N ASN A 61 33.60 -6.76 -21.24
CA ASN A 61 33.14 -8.13 -21.27
C ASN A 61 33.75 -8.71 -22.55
N LYS A 62 34.93 -9.34 -22.39
CA LYS A 62 35.56 -10.17 -23.41
C LYS A 62 34.52 -11.21 -23.85
N ALA A 63 33.89 -10.95 -24.98
CA ALA A 63 33.09 -11.91 -25.70
C ALA A 63 34.01 -13.07 -26.10
N SER A 64 33.86 -14.21 -25.41
CA SER A 64 34.30 -15.49 -25.95
C SER A 64 33.35 -15.84 -27.10
N GLU A 65 33.91 -15.98 -28.30
CA GLU A 65 33.24 -16.48 -29.50
C GLU A 65 32.52 -17.80 -29.22
N PRO A 66 31.24 -17.96 -29.62
CA PRO A 66 30.65 -19.28 -29.72
C PRO A 66 31.10 -19.94 -31.03
N VAL A 67 32.02 -20.89 -30.91
CA VAL A 67 32.29 -21.88 -31.96
C VAL A 67 31.03 -22.71 -32.15
N PHE A 68 30.38 -22.54 -33.30
CA PHE A 68 29.34 -23.43 -33.78
C PHE A 68 29.97 -24.78 -34.17
N GLU A 69 29.77 -25.80 -33.36
CA GLU A 69 29.98 -27.19 -33.78
C GLU A 69 28.65 -27.94 -33.79
N LYS A 70 28.41 -28.55 -34.95
CA LYS A 70 27.16 -29.15 -35.40
C LYS A 70 27.32 -30.67 -35.36
N ALA A 71 26.65 -31.34 -34.44
CA ALA A 71 26.33 -32.78 -34.50
C ALA A 71 25.29 -33.07 -33.40
N ALA A 72 24.04 -33.34 -33.75
CA ALA A 72 23.49 -34.68 -34.02
C ALA A 72 23.14 -35.46 -32.74
N ALA A 73 21.82 -35.70 -32.61
CA ALA A 73 21.12 -36.79 -31.93
C ALA A 73 21.88 -37.66 -30.91
N GLU A 74 21.35 -37.74 -29.68
CA GLU A 74 20.64 -38.95 -29.23
C GLU A 74 20.14 -38.83 -27.78
N THR A 75 18.95 -39.38 -27.59
CA THR A 75 18.25 -39.73 -26.36
C THR A 75 19.12 -40.60 -25.45
N THR A 76 19.21 -40.31 -24.14
CA THR A 76 19.10 -41.32 -23.06
C THR A 76 19.13 -40.70 -21.67
N SER A 77 18.18 -41.17 -20.85
CA SER A 77 18.13 -41.08 -19.40
C SER A 77 19.33 -41.77 -18.73
N VAL A 78 19.97 -41.18 -17.72
CA VAL A 78 20.44 -41.88 -16.49
C VAL A 78 20.63 -40.87 -15.32
N ASN A 79 19.99 -41.25 -14.22
CA ASN A 79 20.18 -40.90 -12.81
C ASN A 79 21.65 -40.72 -12.34
N VAL A 80 22.02 -39.56 -11.78
CA VAL A 80 23.26 -39.43 -10.96
C VAL A 80 22.96 -38.76 -9.63
N LYS A 81 23.08 -39.60 -8.60
CA LYS A 81 23.15 -39.33 -7.18
C LYS A 81 24.51 -38.70 -6.87
N THR A 82 24.57 -37.43 -6.43
CA THR A 82 25.79 -36.86 -5.85
C THR A 82 25.53 -36.29 -4.46
N LYS A 83 26.24 -36.91 -3.52
CA LYS A 83 26.33 -36.69 -2.09
C LYS A 83 27.61 -35.88 -1.85
N ALA A 84 27.53 -34.66 -1.34
CA ALA A 84 28.67 -33.94 -0.76
C ALA A 84 28.11 -32.88 0.22
N LYS A 85 28.22 -33.07 1.53
CA LYS A 85 29.39 -32.88 2.40
C LYS A 85 29.49 -31.41 2.87
N ALA A 86 28.99 -31.21 4.09
CA ALA A 86 29.17 -30.01 4.90
C ALA A 86 30.65 -29.73 5.20
N PRO A 87 30.97 -28.47 5.50
CA PRO A 87 31.97 -28.15 6.50
C PRO A 87 31.34 -27.34 7.64
N GLU A 88 31.33 -28.01 8.78
CA GLU A 88 31.21 -27.50 10.14
C GLU A 88 32.30 -26.46 10.42
N LYS A 89 31.95 -25.26 10.92
CA LYS A 89 32.91 -24.40 11.64
C LYS A 89 32.27 -23.59 12.77
N GLN A 90 32.34 -24.24 13.92
CA GLN A 90 32.46 -23.79 15.29
C GLN A 90 32.70 -22.29 15.61
N VAL A 91 31.87 -21.82 16.55
CA VAL A 91 32.21 -21.17 17.84
C VAL A 91 32.59 -19.68 17.83
N LYS A 92 31.75 -18.86 18.50
CA LYS A 92 32.08 -18.10 19.73
C LYS A 92 30.83 -17.44 20.36
N LYS A 93 30.36 -17.99 21.49
CA LYS A 93 29.72 -17.25 22.61
C LYS A 93 30.82 -16.52 23.37
N PRO A 94 30.61 -15.33 23.97
CA PRO A 94 29.98 -15.19 25.30
C PRO A 94 29.10 -13.90 25.37
N SER A 95 28.41 -13.47 26.41
CA SER A 95 28.49 -13.66 27.86
C SER A 95 27.14 -13.25 28.50
N THR A 96 26.74 -13.99 29.52
CA THR A 96 25.74 -13.66 30.52
C THR A 96 26.07 -12.35 31.27
N ALA A 97 25.08 -11.48 31.46
CA ALA A 97 25.10 -10.43 32.50
C ALA A 97 23.76 -10.38 33.24
N LYS A 98 23.87 -10.24 34.55
CA LYS A 98 22.86 -10.43 35.60
C LYS A 98 21.79 -9.33 35.64
N LYS A 99 20.59 -9.76 36.08
CA LYS A 99 19.56 -9.07 36.89
C LYS A 99 20.10 -7.91 37.76
N PRO A 100 19.29 -6.87 38.07
CA PRO A 100 18.23 -7.05 39.09
C PRO A 100 16.91 -6.28 38.85
N ALA A 101 15.82 -6.85 39.39
CA ALA A 101 14.60 -6.13 39.80
C ALA A 101 14.73 -5.75 41.30
N PRO A 102 13.71 -5.22 42.00
CA PRO A 102 12.70 -4.20 41.72
C PRO A 102 12.79 -3.02 42.72
N ALA A 103 12.17 -1.87 42.44
CA ALA A 103 11.99 -0.80 43.43
C ALA A 103 10.50 -0.51 43.66
N THR A 104 10.03 -0.96 44.82
CA THR A 104 8.83 -0.58 45.53
C THR A 104 8.92 0.87 46.04
N LYS A 105 7.82 1.65 45.97
CA LYS A 105 7.16 2.32 47.11
C LYS A 105 6.22 3.48 46.70
N LYS A 106 5.06 3.49 47.38
CA LYS A 106 4.27 4.64 47.86
C LYS A 106 3.55 5.48 46.78
N GLU A 107 2.36 6.05 47.01
CA GLU A 107 1.67 6.40 48.24
C GLU A 107 0.16 6.42 47.97
N SER A 108 -0.60 5.98 48.96
CA SER A 108 -2.04 6.12 49.11
C SER A 108 -2.50 7.58 49.13
N SER A 109 -3.58 7.90 48.41
CA SER A 109 -4.41 9.07 48.71
C SER A 109 -5.88 8.64 48.91
N PRO A 110 -6.52 9.07 50.01
CA PRO A 110 -7.86 8.65 50.41
C PRO A 110 -8.96 9.41 49.66
N THR A 111 -10.13 8.79 49.66
CA THR A 111 -11.42 9.27 49.15
C THR A 111 -11.90 10.57 49.79
N PRO A 112 -12.86 11.27 49.16
CA PRO A 112 -14.14 11.38 49.85
C PRO A 112 -15.34 11.03 48.97
N LYS A 113 -16.30 10.37 49.64
CA LYS A 113 -17.63 10.00 49.17
C LYS A 113 -18.47 11.25 48.91
N SER A 114 -19.09 11.34 47.73
CA SER A 114 -20.20 12.26 47.48
C SER A 114 -21.46 11.42 47.19
N VAL A 115 -22.37 11.46 48.16
CA VAL A 115 -23.71 10.87 48.13
C VAL A 115 -24.60 11.78 47.29
N SER A 116 -25.02 11.32 46.11
CA SER A 116 -26.10 11.96 45.36
C SER A 116 -27.32 11.04 45.35
N ALA A 117 -28.39 11.56 45.94
CA ALA A 117 -29.68 10.91 46.09
C ALA A 117 -30.26 10.48 44.74
N VAL A 118 -30.56 9.19 44.62
CA VAL A 118 -31.28 8.60 43.49
C VAL A 118 -32.77 8.56 43.85
N PRO A 119 -33.66 9.22 43.09
CA PRO A 119 -35.10 9.11 43.29
C PRO A 119 -35.62 7.72 42.88
N PRO A 120 -36.67 7.20 43.54
CA PRO A 120 -37.19 5.86 43.32
C PRO A 120 -37.74 5.71 41.90
N ARG A 121 -37.13 4.80 41.14
CA ARG A 121 -37.57 4.34 39.82
C ARG A 121 -38.95 3.69 39.95
N ARG A 122 -39.96 4.29 39.32
CA ARG A 122 -41.27 3.67 39.12
C ARG A 122 -41.11 2.37 38.34
N SER A 123 -41.57 1.27 38.92
CA SER A 123 -41.78 -0.01 38.27
C SER A 123 -43.02 0.05 37.39
N ASN A 124 -42.97 -0.71 36.29
CA ASN A 124 -44.11 -1.13 35.47
C ASN A 124 -44.65 -0.11 34.46
N TRP A 125 -44.05 -0.12 33.27
CA TRP A 125 -44.84 -0.07 32.04
C TRP A 125 -44.23 -1.03 31.02
N ALA A 126 -44.44 -2.32 31.23
CA ALA A 126 -44.13 -3.36 30.25
C ALA A 126 -45.11 -3.20 29.06
N ARG A 127 -44.74 -2.36 28.08
CA ARG A 127 -45.29 -2.51 26.74
C ARG A 127 -44.66 -3.79 26.15
N PRO A 128 -45.46 -4.75 25.65
CA PRO A 128 -44.90 -5.81 24.83
C PRO A 128 -44.25 -5.13 23.62
N ALA A 129 -42.93 -5.27 23.50
CA ALA A 129 -42.19 -4.79 22.36
C ALA A 129 -42.73 -5.52 21.13
N ALA A 130 -43.59 -4.85 20.37
CA ALA A 130 -43.97 -5.29 19.04
C ALA A 130 -42.67 -5.59 18.30
N SER A 131 -42.49 -6.85 17.90
CA SER A 131 -41.35 -7.30 17.09
C SER A 131 -41.42 -6.55 15.77
N SER A 132 -40.82 -5.37 15.74
CA SER A 132 -40.71 -4.57 14.55
C SER A 132 -39.97 -5.44 13.54
N GLY A 133 -40.61 -5.74 12.41
CA GLY A 133 -40.06 -6.47 11.27
C GLY A 133 -38.95 -5.70 10.57
N TRP A 134 -38.04 -5.11 11.35
CA TRP A 134 -36.77 -4.56 10.91
C TRP A 134 -35.93 -5.77 10.53
N GLN A 135 -35.99 -6.12 9.24
CA GLN A 135 -34.99 -6.98 8.64
C GLN A 135 -33.65 -6.30 8.89
N LYS A 136 -32.92 -6.76 9.91
CA LYS A 136 -31.55 -6.34 10.16
C LYS A 136 -30.80 -6.70 8.89
N LYS A 137 -30.46 -5.70 8.07
CA LYS A 137 -29.50 -5.88 6.98
C LYS A 137 -28.32 -6.61 7.61
N ALA A 138 -27.98 -7.78 7.09
CA ALA A 138 -26.86 -8.55 7.59
C ALA A 138 -25.66 -7.60 7.62
N ALA A 139 -25.11 -7.36 8.81
CA ALA A 139 -24.03 -6.40 8.96
C ALA A 139 -22.87 -6.87 8.07
N THR A 140 -22.44 -6.01 7.14
CA THR A 140 -21.25 -6.28 6.33
C THR A 140 -20.09 -6.54 7.30
N PRO A 141 -19.35 -7.66 7.15
CA PRO A 141 -18.24 -7.93 8.04
C PRO A 141 -17.22 -6.79 7.98
N ASP A 142 -16.58 -6.52 9.11
CA ASP A 142 -15.49 -5.55 9.19
C ASP A 142 -14.19 -6.18 8.67
N ILE A 143 -13.47 -5.47 7.80
CA ILE A 143 -12.21 -5.93 7.21
C ILE A 143 -11.16 -6.22 8.28
N LEU A 144 -11.16 -5.45 9.37
CA LEU A 144 -10.24 -5.67 10.48
C LEU A 144 -10.55 -6.97 11.21
N SER A 145 -11.84 -7.31 11.36
CA SER A 145 -12.27 -8.58 11.94
C SER A 145 -11.84 -9.76 11.08
N TYR A 146 -11.95 -9.64 9.76
CA TYR A 146 -11.43 -10.63 8.82
C TYR A 146 -9.90 -10.78 8.92
N TRP A 147 -9.16 -9.67 8.98
CA TRP A 147 -7.71 -9.71 9.15
C TRP A 147 -7.29 -10.39 10.47
N MET A 148 -8.05 -10.15 11.55
CA MET A 148 -7.82 -10.83 12.83
C MET A 148 -8.15 -12.32 12.77
N GLU A 149 -9.14 -12.73 11.96
CA GLU A 149 -9.53 -14.13 11.74
C GLU A 149 -8.40 -14.91 11.05
N ILE A 150 -7.91 -14.41 9.90
CA ILE A 150 -6.86 -15.08 9.11
C ILE A 150 -5.47 -15.08 9.77
N ARG A 151 -5.30 -14.26 10.82
CA ARG A 151 -4.06 -14.18 11.59
C ARG A 151 -3.82 -15.46 12.39
N GLU A 152 -4.86 -16.19 12.81
CA GLU A 152 -4.76 -17.50 13.47
C GLU A 152 -3.77 -17.55 14.66
N GLY A 153 -3.61 -16.44 15.38
CA GLY A 153 -2.67 -16.33 16.52
C GLY A 153 -1.21 -15.99 16.14
N ASN A 154 -0.88 -15.92 14.85
CA ASN A 154 0.41 -15.42 14.37
C ASN A 154 0.62 -13.94 14.70
N ARG A 155 1.76 -13.34 14.39
CA ARG A 155 1.95 -11.89 14.57
C ARG A 155 1.26 -11.11 13.47
N TYR A 156 1.41 -11.59 12.24
CA TYR A 156 0.80 -11.06 11.02
C TYR A 156 0.25 -12.23 10.18
N PRO A 157 -0.85 -12.06 9.45
CA PRO A 157 -1.24 -13.05 8.47
C PRO A 157 -0.29 -13.05 7.27
N THR A 158 -0.19 -14.19 6.59
CA THR A 158 0.49 -14.29 5.29
C THR A 158 -0.44 -13.80 4.18
N TRP A 159 0.12 -13.29 3.09
CA TRP A 159 -0.68 -12.83 1.95
C TRP A 159 -1.40 -13.99 1.22
N GLN A 160 -0.87 -15.21 1.32
CA GLN A 160 -1.47 -16.43 0.74
C GLN A 160 -2.75 -16.86 1.46
N ASN A 161 -2.95 -16.46 2.71
CA ASN A 161 -4.17 -16.76 3.48
C ASN A 161 -5.34 -15.83 3.11
N LEU A 162 -5.13 -14.89 2.19
CA LEU A 162 -6.20 -14.01 1.71
C LEU A 162 -7.16 -14.80 0.82
N ASP A 163 -8.44 -14.72 1.15
CA ASP A 163 -9.53 -15.30 0.37
C ASP A 163 -10.08 -14.22 -0.55
N THR A 164 -9.65 -14.24 -1.80
CA THR A 164 -10.08 -13.29 -2.85
C THR A 164 -11.58 -13.36 -3.10
N THR A 165 -12.22 -14.50 -2.84
CA THR A 165 -13.68 -14.65 -2.98
C THR A 165 -14.43 -13.89 -1.89
N LYS A 166 -14.03 -14.08 -0.63
CA LYS A 166 -14.60 -13.35 0.52
C LYS A 166 -14.30 -11.86 0.42
N ILE A 167 -13.09 -11.49 0.00
CA ILE A 167 -12.68 -10.10 -0.20
C ILE A 167 -13.47 -9.44 -1.32
N GLY A 168 -13.56 -10.05 -2.51
CA GLY A 168 -14.33 -9.48 -3.63
C GLY A 168 -15.80 -9.28 -3.30
N LYS A 169 -16.38 -10.18 -2.50
CA LYS A 169 -17.78 -10.09 -2.08
C LYS A 169 -18.07 -8.97 -1.08
N HIS A 170 -17.17 -8.73 -0.13
CA HIS A 170 -17.42 -7.81 1.00
C HIS A 170 -16.65 -6.49 0.92
N TRP A 171 -15.48 -6.48 0.29
CA TRP A 171 -14.55 -5.36 0.21
C TRP A 171 -13.94 -5.27 -1.21
N PRO A 172 -14.75 -4.93 -2.23
CA PRO A 172 -14.32 -4.96 -3.64
C PRO A 172 -13.18 -3.99 -3.98
N ASN A 173 -12.98 -2.95 -3.15
CA ASN A 173 -11.97 -1.91 -3.34
C ASN A 173 -10.67 -2.21 -2.56
N CYS A 174 -10.34 -3.50 -2.41
CA CYS A 174 -9.10 -3.95 -1.81
C CYS A 174 -7.98 -4.01 -2.84
N THR A 175 -6.81 -3.51 -2.45
CA THR A 175 -5.57 -3.56 -3.23
C THR A 175 -4.47 -4.16 -2.38
N LEU A 176 -3.54 -4.86 -3.02
CA LEU A 176 -2.40 -5.46 -2.34
C LEU A 176 -1.13 -4.74 -2.79
N VAL A 177 -0.33 -4.28 -1.83
CA VAL A 177 0.94 -3.59 -2.07
C VAL A 177 2.06 -4.52 -1.65
N TYR A 178 2.96 -4.83 -2.59
CA TYR A 178 4.22 -5.50 -2.32
C TYR A 178 5.28 -4.50 -1.84
N CYS A 179 5.95 -4.84 -0.75
CA CYS A 179 6.96 -4.03 -0.10
C CYS A 179 8.35 -4.64 -0.34
N ASP A 180 9.07 -4.14 -1.34
CA ASP A 180 10.48 -4.48 -1.53
C ASP A 180 11.35 -3.63 -0.60
N ARG A 181 11.66 -4.19 0.56
CA ARG A 181 12.50 -3.52 1.56
C ARG A 181 13.95 -3.34 1.10
N ALA A 182 14.44 -4.21 0.21
CA ALA A 182 15.82 -4.11 -0.28
C ALA A 182 15.97 -2.95 -1.26
N ALA A 183 14.99 -2.76 -2.15
CA ALA A 183 14.96 -1.64 -3.08
C ALA A 183 14.33 -0.35 -2.51
N GLY A 184 13.64 -0.44 -1.37
CA GLY A 184 12.82 0.65 -0.83
C GLY A 184 11.64 1.00 -1.73
N ARG A 185 11.18 0.05 -2.57
CA ARG A 185 10.13 0.26 -3.56
C ARG A 185 8.84 -0.39 -3.11
N LEU A 186 7.74 0.30 -3.37
CA LEU A 186 6.39 -0.21 -3.19
C LEU A 186 5.78 -0.45 -4.57
N GLN A 187 5.15 -1.60 -4.76
CA GLN A 187 4.53 -1.97 -6.03
C GLN A 187 3.13 -2.50 -5.78
N LEU A 188 2.16 -2.12 -6.62
CA LEU A 188 0.84 -2.71 -6.59
C LEU A 188 0.90 -4.13 -7.18
N ALA A 189 0.43 -5.11 -6.43
CA ALA A 189 0.30 -6.49 -6.87
C ALA A 189 -0.95 -6.62 -7.76
N ASN A 190 -0.80 -6.27 -9.04
CA ASN A 190 -1.91 -6.21 -9.99
C ASN A 190 -2.67 -7.54 -10.16
N GLY A 191 -2.00 -8.68 -9.97
CA GLY A 191 -2.63 -10.00 -10.04
C GLY A 191 -3.75 -10.18 -9.01
N PHE A 192 -3.50 -9.78 -7.76
CA PHE A 192 -4.50 -9.84 -6.69
C PHE A 192 -5.73 -8.98 -7.01
N THR A 193 -5.52 -7.75 -7.50
CA THR A 193 -6.63 -6.85 -7.85
C THR A 193 -7.45 -7.37 -9.03
N GLN A 194 -6.81 -8.07 -9.99
CA GLN A 194 -7.52 -8.71 -11.10
C GLN A 194 -8.39 -9.88 -10.64
N GLU A 195 -7.89 -10.73 -9.73
CA GLU A 195 -8.67 -11.84 -9.16
C GLU A 195 -9.89 -11.35 -8.37
N VAL A 196 -9.69 -10.34 -7.52
CA VAL A 196 -10.80 -9.70 -6.78
C VAL A 196 -11.84 -9.13 -7.74
N ARG A 197 -11.40 -8.48 -8.83
CA ARG A 197 -12.29 -7.94 -9.86
C ARG A 197 -13.07 -9.02 -10.59
N GLN A 198 -12.46 -10.17 -10.87
CA GLN A 198 -13.12 -11.29 -11.52
C GLN A 198 -14.29 -11.81 -10.67
N VAL A 199 -14.06 -12.00 -9.36
CA VAL A 199 -15.12 -12.44 -8.43
C VAL A 199 -16.31 -11.48 -8.42
N ILE A 200 -16.05 -10.17 -8.46
CA ILE A 200 -17.10 -9.14 -8.48
C ILE A 200 -17.95 -9.27 -9.76
N GLN A 201 -17.31 -9.52 -10.91
CA GLN A 201 -18.00 -9.69 -12.19
C GLN A 201 -18.87 -10.95 -12.21
N GLU A 202 -18.45 -12.02 -11.53
CA GLU A 202 -19.20 -13.28 -11.44
C GLU A 202 -20.36 -13.22 -10.43
N GLY A 203 -20.24 -12.40 -9.37
CA GLY A 203 -21.10 -12.43 -8.18
C GLY A 203 -22.50 -11.82 -8.33
N SER A 204 -22.67 -10.71 -9.07
CA SER A 204 -23.96 -10.22 -9.59
C SER A 204 -23.75 -8.93 -10.41
N PRO A 205 -24.50 -8.72 -11.50
CA PRO A 205 -24.42 -7.49 -12.30
C PRO A 205 -24.97 -6.26 -11.56
N ASP A 206 -25.78 -6.45 -10.51
CA ASP A 206 -26.48 -5.38 -9.80
C ASP A 206 -25.60 -4.69 -8.72
N GLN A 207 -24.44 -5.28 -8.41
CA GLN A 207 -23.46 -4.74 -7.46
C GLN A 207 -22.49 -3.73 -8.11
N ALA A 208 -22.79 -3.29 -9.33
CA ALA A 208 -22.02 -2.31 -10.10
C ALA A 208 -21.81 -0.97 -9.38
N TYR A 209 -22.63 -0.64 -8.37
CA TYR A 209 -22.59 0.64 -7.67
C TYR A 209 -21.54 0.75 -6.55
N THR A 210 -20.95 -0.35 -6.07
CA THR A 210 -19.96 -0.29 -4.97
C THR A 210 -18.52 -0.02 -5.42
N SER A 211 -18.27 0.07 -6.73
CA SER A 211 -16.95 0.24 -7.35
C SER A 211 -16.63 1.68 -7.79
N ASP A 212 -17.43 2.67 -7.36
CA ASP A 212 -17.34 4.06 -7.81
C ASP A 212 -16.18 4.86 -7.16
N ILE A 213 -15.09 4.18 -6.83
CA ILE A 213 -13.85 4.83 -6.39
C ILE A 213 -12.91 4.88 -7.58
N ASP A 214 -12.68 6.09 -8.09
CA ASP A 214 -11.67 6.32 -9.12
C ASP A 214 -10.27 6.27 -8.49
N PHE A 215 -9.47 5.29 -8.92
CA PHE A 215 -8.08 5.14 -8.48
C PHE A 215 -7.17 6.08 -9.27
N SER A 216 -7.38 7.39 -9.09
CA SER A 216 -6.53 8.41 -9.69
C SER A 216 -5.08 8.30 -9.16
N PRO A 217 -4.08 8.82 -9.88
CA PRO A 217 -2.68 8.80 -9.41
C PRO A 217 -2.50 9.37 -8.00
N MET A 218 -3.28 10.39 -7.62
CA MET A 218 -3.25 10.97 -6.28
C MET A 218 -3.72 9.98 -5.20
N VAL A 219 -4.80 9.26 -5.45
CA VAL A 219 -5.32 8.23 -4.53
C VAL A 219 -4.30 7.10 -4.39
N VAL A 220 -3.70 6.67 -5.51
CA VAL A 220 -2.67 5.64 -5.50
C VAL A 220 -1.44 6.06 -4.70
N ASP A 221 -0.92 7.27 -4.93
CA ASP A 221 0.23 7.80 -4.18
C ASP A 221 -0.06 7.89 -2.67
N TRP A 222 -1.27 8.31 -2.32
CA TRP A 222 -1.72 8.34 -0.93
C TRP A 222 -1.79 6.94 -0.30
N VAL A 223 -2.40 5.97 -0.99
CA VAL A 223 -2.45 4.56 -0.55
C VAL A 223 -1.03 4.00 -0.36
N LEU A 224 -0.11 4.28 -1.29
CA LEU A 224 1.28 3.87 -1.18
C LEU A 224 2.01 4.56 -0.02
N SER A 225 1.68 5.81 0.29
CA SER A 225 2.21 6.50 1.48
C SER A 225 1.79 5.79 2.77
N LEU A 226 0.50 5.47 2.91
CA LEU A 226 0.01 4.72 4.08
C LEU A 226 0.61 3.31 4.16
N ALA A 227 0.76 2.63 3.02
CA ALA A 227 1.42 1.32 2.97
C ALA A 227 2.88 1.40 3.45
N ARG A 228 3.60 2.49 3.10
CA ARG A 228 4.96 2.74 3.59
C ARG A 228 4.99 2.86 5.12
N ASP A 229 4.05 3.60 5.69
CA ASP A 229 3.97 3.81 7.14
C ASP A 229 3.66 2.49 7.87
N VAL A 230 2.77 1.67 7.32
CA VAL A 230 2.46 0.34 7.85
C VAL A 230 3.66 -0.59 7.75
N ALA A 231 4.38 -0.59 6.63
CA ALA A 231 5.58 -1.41 6.45
C ALA A 231 6.69 -1.04 7.45
N ASN A 232 6.84 0.26 7.76
CA ASN A 232 7.83 0.75 8.71
C ASN A 232 7.45 0.49 10.18
N THR A 233 6.17 0.62 10.52
CA THR A 233 5.69 0.51 11.90
C THR A 233 5.27 -0.91 12.28
N GLY A 234 4.91 -1.74 11.30
CA GLY A 234 4.31 -3.04 11.49
C GLY A 234 2.95 -2.99 12.20
N LYS A 235 2.23 -1.86 12.12
CA LYS A 235 0.93 -1.65 12.80
C LYS A 235 -0.16 -1.33 11.78
N PRO A 236 -1.37 -1.90 11.95
CA PRO A 236 -2.55 -1.46 11.21
C PRO A 236 -2.73 0.06 11.34
N THR A 237 -2.95 0.73 10.22
CA THR A 237 -3.14 2.19 10.15
C THR A 237 -4.36 2.50 9.30
N HIS A 238 -5.02 3.62 9.58
CA HIS A 238 -6.07 4.15 8.73
C HIS A 238 -5.84 5.63 8.47
N GLY A 239 -6.28 6.09 7.31
CA GLY A 239 -6.26 7.50 6.92
C GLY A 239 -7.58 7.89 6.30
N THR A 240 -7.93 9.17 6.41
CA THR A 240 -9.08 9.77 5.71
C THR A 240 -8.59 11.02 5.00
N GLU A 241 -8.88 11.15 3.71
CA GLU A 241 -8.47 12.29 2.89
C GLU A 241 -9.55 12.61 1.85
N TYR A 242 -9.62 13.87 1.43
CA TYR A 242 -10.58 14.36 0.44
C TYR A 242 -9.90 14.41 -0.93
N PHE A 243 -10.55 13.86 -1.94
CA PHE A 243 -10.05 13.85 -3.30
C PHE A 243 -11.01 14.58 -4.25
N PRO A 244 -10.48 15.34 -5.22
CA PRO A 244 -11.33 15.94 -6.24
C PRO A 244 -11.97 14.85 -7.11
N SER A 245 -13.29 14.94 -7.30
CA SER A 245 -14.04 14.14 -8.27
C SER A 245 -14.75 15.07 -9.27
N THR A 246 -15.31 14.51 -10.33
CA THR A 246 -15.98 15.26 -11.41
C THR A 246 -17.14 16.13 -10.93
N SER A 247 -17.78 15.76 -9.81
CA SER A 247 -18.95 16.46 -9.26
C SER A 247 -18.69 17.19 -7.95
N ASP A 248 -17.79 16.70 -7.09
CA ASP A 248 -17.50 17.26 -5.76
C ASP A 248 -16.21 16.68 -5.16
N GLU A 249 -15.78 17.17 -4.00
CA GLU A 249 -14.77 16.52 -3.16
C GLU A 249 -15.34 15.25 -2.51
N VAL A 250 -14.67 14.12 -2.73
CA VAL A 250 -15.09 12.82 -2.17
C VAL A 250 -14.16 12.43 -1.03
N PRO A 251 -14.66 12.28 0.21
CA PRO A 251 -13.85 11.77 1.30
C PRO A 251 -13.64 10.27 1.14
N LEU A 252 -12.38 9.87 1.03
CA LEU A 252 -11.96 8.48 1.01
C LEU A 252 -11.33 8.12 2.36
N ARG A 253 -11.59 6.89 2.80
CA ARG A 253 -10.95 6.27 3.95
C ARG A 253 -10.15 5.07 3.47
N VAL A 254 -8.90 4.97 3.90
CA VAL A 254 -8.05 3.80 3.66
C VAL A 254 -7.80 3.11 4.99
N ILE A 255 -7.92 1.78 4.98
CA ILE A 255 -7.48 0.90 6.07
C ILE A 255 -6.34 0.06 5.50
N ALA A 256 -5.14 0.23 6.04
CA ALA A 256 -3.93 -0.46 5.61
C ALA A 256 -3.49 -1.47 6.68
N LEU A 257 -3.32 -2.73 6.26
CA LEU A 257 -3.16 -3.88 7.14
C LEU A 257 -1.87 -4.63 6.80
N PRO A 258 -0.94 -4.82 7.76
CA PRO A 258 0.33 -5.48 7.51
C PRO A 258 0.15 -6.98 7.29
N LEU A 259 0.90 -7.51 6.34
CA LEU A 259 1.04 -8.94 6.04
C LEU A 259 2.53 -9.31 6.08
N SER A 260 2.83 -10.52 6.54
CA SER A 260 4.20 -11.00 6.64
C SER A 260 4.28 -12.49 6.34
N GLU A 261 5.08 -12.87 5.35
CA GLU A 261 5.41 -14.28 5.11
C GLU A 261 6.35 -14.84 6.20
N ASN A 262 7.32 -14.05 6.68
CA ASN A 262 8.33 -14.48 7.65
C ASN A 262 8.01 -14.12 9.12
N GLN A 263 6.85 -13.51 9.38
CA GLN A 263 6.39 -13.02 10.71
C GLN A 263 7.25 -11.90 11.34
N VAL A 264 8.29 -11.44 10.66
CA VAL A 264 9.26 -10.47 11.16
C VAL A 264 9.19 -9.17 10.38
N ASP A 265 9.24 -9.28 9.05
CA ASP A 265 9.26 -8.18 8.11
C ASP A 265 7.96 -8.12 7.33
N ILE A 266 7.43 -6.91 7.15
CA ILE A 266 6.24 -6.69 6.34
C ILE A 266 6.65 -6.69 4.87
N ASP A 267 6.28 -7.75 4.15
CA ASP A 267 6.51 -7.93 2.72
C ASP A 267 5.30 -7.51 1.89
N HIS A 268 4.11 -7.50 2.48
CA HIS A 268 2.88 -7.05 1.82
C HIS A 268 2.01 -6.19 2.73
N VAL A 269 1.21 -5.30 2.15
CA VAL A 269 0.19 -4.52 2.85
C VAL A 269 -1.12 -4.62 2.10
N LEU A 270 -2.18 -5.07 2.78
CA LEU A 270 -3.54 -5.05 2.25
C LEU A 270 -4.17 -3.68 2.53
N CYS A 271 -4.58 -2.99 1.48
CA CYS A 271 -5.20 -1.68 1.55
C CYS A 271 -6.65 -1.77 1.10
N TYR A 272 -7.58 -1.48 2.01
CA TYR A 272 -9.01 -1.36 1.70
C TYR A 272 -9.39 0.11 1.60
N VAL A 273 -9.93 0.52 0.45
CA VAL A 273 -10.38 1.89 0.20
C VAL A 273 -11.90 1.96 0.28
N GLN A 274 -12.43 2.89 1.08
CA GLN A 274 -13.84 3.10 1.28
C GLN A 274 -14.21 4.56 1.00
N LYS A 275 -15.25 4.79 0.19
CA LYS A 275 -15.89 6.09 0.06
C LYS A 275 -16.72 6.37 1.31
N LEU A 276 -16.47 7.49 1.98
CA LEU A 276 -17.31 7.96 3.08
C LEU A 276 -18.45 8.80 2.47
N GLY A 277 -19.70 8.39 2.68
CA GLY A 277 -20.88 9.04 2.09
C GLY A 277 -22.14 8.55 2.77
#